data_AF-A0A3M2F1Q5-F1
#
_entry.id   AF-A0A3M2F1Q5-F1
#
_cell.length_a   1.000
_cell.length_b   1.000
_cell.length_c   1.000
_cell.angle_alpha   90.00
_cell.angle_beta   90.00
_cell.angle_gamma   90.00
#
_symmetry.space_group_name_H-M   'P 1'
#
loop_
_entity.id
_entity.type
_entity.pdbx_description
1 polymer ?
#
loop_
_entity_poly.entity_id
_entity_poly.type
_entity_poly.pdbx_seq_one_letter_code
_entity_poly.pdbx_strand_id
1 'polypeptide(L)' 'MTYGITGNTTKDKLWGPVSTLLAWLRQEGLPFCLDAAVAHGLRERGLAELAPCDAHHVSELARRADVILSFGGDGTLLHT' A
#
# COMPACT_ATOMS: atom_id res chain seq x y z
N MET A 1 13.50 3.54 -7.67
CA MET A 1 12.45 4.37 -7.05
C MET A 1 11.44 3.43 -6.43
N THR A 2 11.21 3.53 -5.12
CA THR A 2 10.33 2.66 -4.36
C THR A 2 9.03 3.38 -4.04
N TYR A 3 7.90 2.77 -4.39
CA TYR A 3 6.57 3.30 -4.08
C TYR A 3 6.09 2.78 -2.72
N GLY A 4 5.78 3.66 -1.79
CA GLY A 4 5.10 3.34 -0.54
C GLY A 4 3.59 3.41 -0.75
N ILE A 5 2.86 2.37 -0.35
CA ILE A 5 1.39 2.36 -0.44
C ILE A 5 0.79 2.29 0.96
N THR A 6 -0.11 3.23 1.26
CA THR A 6 -0.91 3.26 2.49
C THR A 6 -2.36 3.62 2.14
N GLY A 7 -3.28 3.41 3.07
CA GLY A 7 -4.68 3.75 2.85
C GLY A 7 -5.59 3.44 4.02
N ASN A 8 -6.81 3.94 3.95
CA ASN A 8 -7.82 3.71 5.00
C ASN A 8 -8.48 2.34 4.84
N THR A 9 -7.99 1.35 5.60
CA THR A 9 -8.46 -0.05 5.58
C THR A 9 -9.90 -0.25 6.04
N THR A 10 -10.55 0.76 6.64
CA THR A 10 -11.98 0.70 6.99
C THR A 10 -12.91 0.88 5.78
N LYS A 11 -12.37 1.34 4.64
CA LYS A 11 -13.16 1.58 3.43
C LYS A 11 -13.01 0.41 2.46
N ASP A 12 -14.08 -0.35 2.23
CA ASP A 12 -14.04 -1.48 1.28
C ASP A 12 -13.69 -1.09 -0.16
N LYS A 13 -13.99 0.16 -0.55
CA LYS A 13 -13.63 0.69 -1.88
C LYS A 13 -12.11 0.83 -2.08
N LEU A 14 -11.30 0.72 -1.03
CA LEU A 14 -9.84 0.75 -1.09
C LEU A 14 -9.27 -0.42 -1.90
N TRP A 15 -9.79 -1.62 -1.65
CA TRP A 15 -9.08 -2.87 -1.95
C TRP A 15 -8.91 -3.12 -3.44
N GLY A 16 -9.96 -2.87 -4.23
CA GLY A 16 -9.91 -3.01 -5.68
C GLY A 16 -8.82 -2.14 -6.31
N PRO A 17 -8.88 -0.80 -6.17
CA PRO A 17 -7.87 0.11 -6.70
C PRO A 17 -6.45 -0.20 -6.24
N VAL A 18 -6.25 -0.53 -4.96
CA VAL A 18 -4.92 -0.89 -4.45
C VAL A 18 -4.43 -2.18 -5.12
N SER A 19 -5.26 -3.23 -5.21
CA SER A 19 -4.86 -4.48 -5.87
C SER A 19 -4.50 -4.27 -7.35
N THR A 20 -5.25 -3.44 -8.07
CA THR A 20 -4.96 -3.07 -9.46
C THR A 20 -3.62 -2.35 -9.58
N LEU A 21 -3.34 -1.39 -8.69
CA LEU A 21 -2.05 -0.70 -8.67
C LEU A 21 -0.90 -1.69 -8.41
N LEU A 22 -1.04 -2.59 -7.43
CA LEU A 22 0.03 -3.55 -7.11
C LEU A 22 0.29 -4.52 -8.25
N ALA A 23 -0.75 -4.98 -8.94
CA ALA A 23 -0.60 -5.80 -10.14
C ALA A 23 0.19 -5.05 -11.22
N TRP A 24 -0.18 -3.79 -11.47
CA TRP A 24 0.52 -2.95 -12.45
C TRP A 24 1.98 -2.69 -12.06
N LEU A 25 2.27 -2.32 -10.80
CA LEU A 25 3.64 -2.12 -10.32
C LEU A 25 4.50 -3.39 -10.48
N ARG A 26 3.93 -4.57 -10.22
CA ARG A 26 4.62 -5.86 -10.44
C ARG A 26 4.90 -6.10 -11.93
N GLN A 27 3.93 -5.83 -12.80
CA GLN A 27 4.09 -6.00 -14.25
C GLN A 27 5.18 -5.09 -14.81
N GLU A 28 5.27 -3.85 -14.31
CA GLU A 28 6.30 -2.88 -14.71
C GLU A 28 7.65 -3.09 -14.01
N GLY A 29 7.76 -4.07 -13.10
CA GLY A 29 8.98 -4.34 -12.34
C GLY A 29 9.35 -3.21 -11.37
N LEU A 30 8.38 -2.40 -10.96
CA LEU A 30 8.58 -1.25 -10.09
C LEU A 30 8.59 -1.67 -8.61
N PRO A 31 9.65 -1.37 -7.84
CA PRO A 31 9.71 -1.71 -6.42
C PRO A 31 8.63 -0.99 -5.62
N PHE A 32 7.98 -1.70 -4.70
CA PHE A 32 7.01 -1.11 -3.79
C PHE A 32 7.08 -1.71 -2.40
N CYS A 33 6.62 -0.95 -1.41
CA CYS A 33 6.45 -1.37 -0.02
C CYS A 33 5.05 -1.00 0.45
N LEU A 34 4.46 -1.86 1.29
CA LEU A 34 3.11 -1.65 1.82
C LEU A 34 3.19 -1.28 3.29
N ASP A 35 2.29 -0.39 3.71
CA ASP A 35 1.92 -0.30 5.12
C ASP A 35 1.33 -1.64 5.58
N ALA A 36 1.70 -2.08 6.79
CA ALA A 36 1.34 -3.39 7.31
C ALA A 36 -0.18 -3.61 7.41
N ALA A 37 -0.97 -2.57 7.69
CA ALA A 37 -2.42 -2.70 7.75
C ALA A 37 -3.00 -2.98 6.35
N VAL A 38 -2.48 -2.32 5.32
CA VAL A 38 -2.87 -2.56 3.92
C VAL A 38 -2.42 -3.95 3.48
N ALA A 39 -1.17 -4.33 3.78
CA ALA A 39 -0.64 -5.65 3.46
C ALA A 39 -1.46 -6.79 4.10
N HIS A 40 -1.83 -6.63 5.37
CA HIS A 40 -2.68 -7.56 6.08
C HIS A 40 -4.08 -7.66 5.44
N GLY A 41 -4.75 -6.53 5.22
CA GLY A 41 -6.10 -6.53 4.66
C GLY A 41 -6.19 -7.10 3.23
N LEU A 42 -5.14 -6.92 2.42
CA LEU A 42 -5.03 -7.55 1.09
C LEU A 42 -4.84 -9.06 1.18
N ARG A 43 -4.04 -9.55 2.13
CA ARG A 43 -3.83 -10.98 2.37
C ARG A 43 -5.12 -11.67 2.79
N GLU A 44 -5.86 -11.10 3.75
CA GLU A 44 -7.15 -11.65 4.21
C GLU A 44 -8.17 -11.82 3.06
N ARG A 45 -8.08 -10.95 2.05
CA ARG A 45 -8.99 -10.94 0.90
C ARG A 45 -8.48 -11.75 -0.30
N GLY A 46 -7.30 -12.36 -0.20
CA GLY A 46 -6.68 -13.10 -1.32
C GLY A 46 -6.32 -12.21 -2.52
N LEU A 47 -6.14 -10.90 -2.30
CA LEU A 47 -5.90 -9.91 -3.36
C LEU A 47 -4.42 -9.60 -3.61
N ALA A 48 -3.52 -10.14 -2.79
CA ALA A 48 -2.08 -10.04 -3.01
C ALA A 48 -1.35 -11.26 -2.44
N GLU A 49 -0.51 -11.90 -3.27
CA GLU A 49 0.50 -12.83 -2.79
C GLU A 49 1.74 -12.05 -2.32
N LEU A 50 2.17 -12.36 -1.09
CA LEU A 50 3.37 -11.88 -0.36
C LEU A 50 4.07 -10.69 -1.01
N ALA A 51 3.75 -9.48 -0.53
CA ALA A 51 4.48 -8.28 -0.91
C ALA A 51 5.94 -8.37 -0.37
N PRO A 52 6.94 -7.95 -1.15
CA PRO A 52 8.35 -8.08 -0.78
C PRO A 52 8.80 -7.18 0.39
N CYS A 53 7.94 -6.27 0.89
CA CYS A 53 8.25 -5.36 1.98
C CYS A 53 6.99 -5.08 2.82
N ASP A 54 6.95 -5.67 4.03
CA ASP A 54 5.95 -5.40 5.07
C ASP A 54 6.50 -4.31 6.02
N ALA A 55 6.29 -3.02 5.70
CA ALA A 55 6.64 -1.93 6.62
C ALA A 55 5.61 -1.88 7.75
N HIS A 56 6.06 -2.14 8.99
CA HIS A 56 5.19 -2.29 10.15
C HIS A 56 4.46 -0.99 10.55
N HIS A 57 4.97 0.16 10.12
CA HIS A 57 4.37 1.47 10.34
C HIS A 57 4.63 2.43 9.16
N VAL A 58 3.73 3.37 8.93
CA VAL A 58 3.86 4.44 7.92
C VAL A 58 5.17 5.23 8.07
N SER A 59 5.68 5.44 9.28
CA SER A 59 6.98 6.07 9.50
C SER A 59 8.16 5.30 8.91
N GLU A 60 8.07 3.97 8.88
CA GLU A 60 9.05 3.11 8.19
C GLU A 60 8.83 3.10 6.68
N LEU A 61 7.58 3.28 6.23
CA LEU A 61 7.25 3.50 4.82
C LEU A 61 7.92 4.78 4.29
N ALA A 62 7.84 5.88 5.04
CA ALA A 62 8.44 7.17 4.69
C ALA A 62 9.98 7.12 4.62
N ARG A 63 10.63 6.22 5.36
CA ARG A 63 12.09 6.01 5.29
C ARG A 63 12.54 5.16 4.11
N ARG A 64 11.63 4.39 3.50
CA ARG A 64 11.94 3.35 2.49
C ARG A 64 11.38 3.66 1.11
N ALA A 65 10.40 4.55 1.04
CA ALA A 65 9.75 4.97 -0.18
C ALA A 65 10.29 6.32 -0.65
N ASP A 66 10.49 6.44 -1.96
CA ASP A 66 10.77 7.71 -2.62
C ASP A 66 9.47 8.51 -2.86
N VAL A 67 8.34 7.80 -2.99
CA VAL A 67 7.00 8.36 -3.21
C VAL A 67 5.99 7.58 -2.39
N ILE A 68 5.13 8.28 -1.64
CA ILE A 68 4.01 7.65 -0.92
C ILE A 68 2.69 7.93 -1.64
N LEU A 69 1.94 6.85 -1.91
CA LEU A 69 0.59 6.87 -2.45
C LEU A 69 -0.40 6.55 -1.33
N SER A 70 -1.18 7.55 -0.93
CA SER A 70 -2.19 7.43 0.12
C SER A 70 -3.58 7.26 -0.50
N PHE A 71 -4.18 6.09 -0.27
CA PHE A 71 -5.51 5.76 -0.78
C PHE A 71 -6.58 6.03 0.27
N GLY A 72 -7.30 7.13 0.08
CA GLY A 72 -8.35 7.54 1.00
C GLY A 72 -8.93 8.91 0.62
N GLY A 73 -9.45 9.63 1.61
CA GLY A 73 -9.86 11.03 1.45
C GLY A 73 -8.89 11.95 2.19
N ASP A 74 -9.27 13.22 2.38
CA ASP A 74 -8.43 14.24 3.02
C ASP A 74 -7.86 13.80 4.38
N GLY A 75 -8.67 13.12 5.20
CA GLY A 75 -8.23 12.59 6.50
C GLY A 75 -7.15 11.50 6.40
N THR A 76 -7.04 10.78 5.29
CA THR A 76 -5.99 9.76 5.09
C THR A 76 -4.65 10.42 4.80
N LEU A 77 -4.64 11.55 4.09
CA LEU A 77 -3.44 12.33 3.82
C LEU A 77 -2.88 12.97 5.11
N LEU A 78 -3.75 13.41 6.02
CA LEU A 78 -3.35 13.99 7.32
C LEU A 78 -2.79 12.97 8.32
N HIS A 79 -3.04 11.67 8.12
CA HIS A 79 -2.56 10.57 8.96
C HIS A 79 -1.45 9.73 8.30
N THR A 80 -1.04 10.10 7.09
CA THR A 80 0.09 9.50 6.35
C THR A 80 1.36 10.29 6.65
#